data_AF-A0A358IDP8-F1
#
_entry.id   AF-A0A358IDP8-F1
#
_cell.length_a   1.000
_cell.length_b   1.000
_cell.length_c   1.000
_cell.angle_alpha   90.00
_cell.angle_beta   90.00
_cell.angle_gamma   90.00
#
_symmetry.space_group_name_H-M   'P 1'
#
loop_
_entity.id
_entity.type
_entity.pdbx_description
1 polymer ?
#
loop_
_entity_poly.entity_id
_entity_poly.type
_entity_poly.pdbx_seq_one_letter_code
_entity_poly.pdbx_strand_id
1 'polypeptide(L)' 'QDEIARDVIAELGVKGPWLDPIVTVIAPLEVFHAAEPYHDAYFERNGGQPYCTAVIAPKVVKFRQRFAHRLITA' A
#
# COMPACT_ATOMS: atom_id res chain seq x y z
N GLN A 1 -3.87 -6.52 -16.03
CA GLN A 1 -3.35 -6.46 -14.64
C GLN A 1 -3.72 -7.70 -13.82
N ASP A 2 -4.81 -8.42 -14.13
CA ASP A 2 -5.24 -9.62 -13.41
C ASP A 2 -4.12 -10.68 -13.24
N GLU A 3 -3.50 -11.13 -14.35
CA GLU A 3 -2.41 -12.12 -14.34
C GLU A 3 -1.25 -11.70 -13.42
N ILE A 4 -0.76 -10.46 -13.58
CA ILE A 4 0.31 -9.91 -12.74
C ILE A 4 -0.07 -9.93 -11.25
N ALA A 5 -1.31 -9.56 -10.91
CA ALA A 5 -1.76 -9.57 -9.51
C ALA A 5 -1.79 -11.00 -8.93
N ARG A 6 -2.24 -11.98 -9.71
CA ARG A 6 -2.26 -13.41 -9.33
C ARG A 6 -0.85 -13.95 -9.13
N ASP A 7 0.06 -13.64 -10.05
CA ASP A 7 1.45 -14.08 -9.97
C ASP A 7 2.15 -13.53 -8.73
N VAL A 8 1.90 -12.25 -8.40
CA VAL A 8 2.45 -11.65 -7.18
C VAL A 8 1.85 -12.28 -5.93
N ILE A 9 0.54 -12.56 -5.90
CA ILE A 9 -0.08 -13.28 -4.77
C ILE A 9 0.52 -14.68 -4.61
N ALA A 10 0.72 -15.42 -5.70
CA ALA A 10 1.35 -16.74 -5.66
C ALA A 10 2.80 -16.66 -5.16
N GLU A 11 3.59 -15.70 -5.66
CA GLU A 11 4.96 -15.48 -5.20
C GLU A 11 5.00 -15.14 -3.69
N LEU A 12 4.15 -14.20 -3.26
CA LEU A 12 4.08 -13.76 -1.87
C LEU A 12 3.50 -14.84 -0.94
N GLY A 13 2.63 -15.72 -1.43
CA GLY A 13 2.14 -16.87 -0.66
C GLY A 13 3.24 -17.87 -0.32
N VAL A 14 4.29 -17.95 -1.13
CA VAL A 14 5.45 -18.84 -0.89
C VAL A 14 6.56 -18.12 -0.12
N LYS A 15 6.87 -16.87 -0.46
CA LYS A 15 8.03 -16.13 0.05
C LYS A 15 7.70 -15.11 1.14
N GLY A 16 6.43 -14.82 1.34
CA GLY A 16 5.96 -13.78 2.25
C GLY A 16 6.08 -14.18 3.73
N PRO A 17 6.03 -13.20 4.65
CA PRO A 17 6.18 -13.45 6.08
C PRO A 17 4.90 -13.96 6.77
N TRP A 18 3.84 -14.27 6.02
CA TRP A 18 2.53 -14.65 6.57
C TRP A 18 2.46 -16.16 6.81
N LEU A 19 1.90 -16.55 7.95
CA LEU A 19 1.58 -17.95 8.24
C LEU A 19 0.26 -18.37 7.56
N ASP A 20 -0.66 -17.42 7.42
CA ASP A 20 -1.97 -17.65 6.83
C ASP A 20 -2.00 -17.25 5.34
N PRO A 21 -2.88 -17.88 4.53
CA PRO A 21 -3.03 -17.55 3.12
C PRO A 21 -3.45 -16.10 2.86
N ILE A 22 -3.02 -15.54 1.72
CA ILE A 22 -3.45 -14.22 1.24
C ILE A 22 -4.90 -14.30 0.74
N VAL A 23 -5.78 -13.47 1.31
CA VAL A 23 -7.23 -13.44 0.99
C VAL A 23 -7.65 -12.25 0.12
N THR A 24 -6.68 -11.59 -0.54
CA THR A 24 -6.94 -10.43 -1.41
C THR A 24 -7.84 -10.81 -2.59
N VAL A 25 -8.94 -10.08 -2.76
CA VAL A 25 -9.89 -10.27 -3.87
C VAL A 25 -9.34 -9.63 -5.14
N ILE A 26 -9.36 -10.37 -6.24
CA ILE A 26 -9.05 -9.87 -7.58
C ILE A 26 -10.33 -9.89 -8.40
N ALA A 27 -10.80 -8.70 -8.77
CA ALA A 27 -12.02 -8.51 -9.54
C ALA A 27 -11.81 -7.39 -10.57
N PRO A 28 -12.54 -7.41 -11.70
CA PRO A 28 -12.55 -6.27 -12.62
C PRO A 28 -13.08 -5.01 -11.91
N LEU A 29 -12.50 -3.85 -12.23
CA LEU A 29 -13.04 -2.57 -11.78
C LEU A 29 -14.36 -2.30 -12.51
N GLU A 30 -15.43 -2.11 -11.75
CA GLU A 30 -16.73 -1.72 -12.31
C GLU A 30 -16.87 -0.20 -12.31
N VAL A 31 -17.21 0.38 -11.15
CA VAL A 31 -17.39 1.82 -10.96
C VAL A 31 -16.54 2.27 -9.79
N PHE A 32 -15.84 3.39 -9.96
CA PHE A 32 -15.09 4.06 -8.90
C PHE A 32 -15.78 5.38 -8.53
N HIS A 33 -16.15 5.52 -7.26
CA HIS A 33 -16.65 6.77 -6.71
C HIS A 33 -15.52 7.47 -5.97
N ALA A 34 -15.16 8.68 -6.42
CA ALA A 34 -14.15 9.48 -5.75
C ALA A 34 -14.60 9.80 -4.32
N ALA A 35 -13.67 9.71 -3.37
CA ALA A 35 -13.88 10.17 -2.02
C ALA A 35 -13.96 11.71 -1.98
N GLU A 36 -14.41 12.26 -0.86
CA GLU A 36 -14.48 13.70 -0.65
C GLU A 36 -13.08 14.35 -0.74
N PRO A 37 -12.97 15.60 -1.22
CA PRO A 37 -11.67 16.25 -1.49
C PRO A 37 -10.71 16.37 -0.30
N TYR A 38 -11.22 16.29 0.94
CA TYR A 38 -10.38 16.33 2.13
C TYR A 38 -9.59 15.03 2.34
N HIS A 39 -10.00 13.93 1.71
CA HIS A 39 -9.28 12.66 1.74
C HIS A 39 -8.04 12.67 0.84
N ASP A 40 -7.97 13.57 -0.15
CA ASP A 40 -6.82 13.70 -1.02
C ASP A 40 -5.60 14.21 -0.24
N ALA A 41 -4.45 13.56 -0.46
CA ALA A 41 -3.17 13.90 0.18
C ALA A 41 -3.28 14.07 1.71
N TYR A 42 -4.17 13.30 2.35
CA TYR A 42 -4.51 13.49 3.77
C TYR A 42 -3.28 13.45 4.69
N PHE A 43 -2.38 12.47 4.52
CA PHE A 43 -1.17 12.36 5.34
C PHE A 43 -0.22 13.54 5.15
N GLU A 44 -0.08 14.04 3.91
CA GLU A 44 0.78 15.20 3.60
C GLU A 44 0.24 16.47 4.24
N ARG A 45 -1.08 16.66 4.22
CA ARG A 45 -1.76 17.83 4.78
C ARG A 45 -1.94 17.76 6.30
N ASN A 46 -1.99 16.56 6.87
CA ASN A 46 -2.37 16.31 8.27
C ASN A 46 -1.33 15.46 9.03
N GLY A 47 -0.06 15.52 8.66
CA GLY A 47 0.99 14.62 9.17
C GLY A 47 1.15 14.63 10.70
N GLY A 48 0.79 15.72 11.37
CA GLY A 48 0.82 15.84 12.84
C GLY A 48 -0.33 15.13 13.58
N GLN A 49 -1.36 14.65 12.88
CA GLN A 49 -2.48 13.94 13.51
C GLN A 49 -1.98 12.65 14.20
N PRO A 50 -2.50 12.29 15.39
CA PRO A 50 -2.03 11.11 16.14
C PRO A 50 -2.06 9.80 15.32
N TYR A 51 -3.07 9.63 14.47
CA TYR A 51 -3.13 8.48 13.56
C TYR A 51 -1.99 8.49 12.53
N CYS A 52 -1.69 9.66 11.96
CA CYS A 52 -0.62 9.82 10.98
C CYS A 52 0.75 9.48 11.59
N THR A 53 1.01 9.97 12.80
CA THR A 53 2.29 9.74 13.49
C THR A 53 2.44 8.31 13.99
N ALA A 54 1.39 7.71 14.55
CA ALA A 54 1.44 6.37 15.13
C ALA A 54 1.37 5.25 14.08
N VAL A 55 0.65 5.45 12.98
CA VAL A 55 0.32 4.37 12.03
C VAL A 55 0.95 4.58 10.65
N ILE A 56 0.84 5.77 10.06
CA ILE A 56 1.27 6.00 8.68
C ILE A 56 2.78 6.23 8.60
N ALA A 57 3.32 7.14 9.43
CA ALA A 57 4.73 7.52 9.37
C ALA A 57 5.70 6.31 9.50
N PRO A 58 5.50 5.35 10.43
CA PRO A 58 6.37 4.17 10.51
C PRO A 58 6.31 3.30 9.25
N LYS A 59 5.14 3.19 8.59
CA LYS A 59 4.98 2.44 7.33
C LYS A 59 5.72 3.11 6.18
N VAL A 60 5.64 4.44 6.07
CA VAL A 60 6.36 5.21 5.05
C VAL A 60 7.87 5.08 5.24
N VAL A 61 8.37 5.16 6.47
CA VAL A 61 9.80 4.95 6.78
C VAL A 61 10.26 3.56 6.35
N LYS A 62 9.52 2.50 6.74
CA LYS A 62 9.84 1.11 6.34
C LYS A 62 9.85 0.94 4.82
N PHE A 63 8.89 1.53 4.12
CA PHE A 63 8.83 1.49 2.67
C PHE A 63 10.07 2.15 2.04
N ARG A 64 10.40 3.38 2.46
CA ARG A 64 11.57 4.12 1.95
C ARG A 64 12.88 3.36 2.20
N GLN A 65 13.04 2.76 3.37
CA GLN A 65 14.20 1.93 3.68
C GLN A 65 14.27 0.67 2.81
N ARG A 66 13.16 -0.07 2.69
CA ARG A 66 13.12 -1.35 1.95
C ARG A 66 13.35 -1.18 0.45
N PHE A 67 12.90 -0.07 -0.11
CA PHE A 67 12.88 0.19 -1.55
C PHE A 67 13.79 1.34 -1.97
N ALA A 68 14.73 1.79 -1.12
CA ALA A 68 15.63 2.91 -1.40
C ALA A 68 16.27 2.82 -2.80
N HIS A 69 16.72 1.63 -3.21
CA HIS A 69 17.32 1.34 -4.52
C HIS A 69 16.39 1.50 -5.74
N ARG A 70 15.08 1.66 -5.52
CA ARG A 70 14.06 1.83 -6.58
C ARG A 70 13.44 3.22 -6.56
N LEU A 71 13.74 4.04 -5.55
CA LEU A 71 13.22 5.39 -5.47
C LEU A 71 14.08 6.27 -6.37
N ILE A 72 13.43 7.01 -7.26
CA ILE A 72 14.08 8.10 -7.97
C ILE A 72 14.34 9.17 -6.90
N THR A 73 15.61 9.39 -6.57
CA THR A 73 16.02 10.53 -5.75
C THR A 73 15.60 11.79 -6.50
N ALA A 74 14.87 12.69 -5.84
CA ALA A 74 14.65 14.04 -6.34
C ALA A 74 15.98 14.80 -6.38
#